data_AF-A0A7S1SWJ4-F1
#
_entry.id   AF-A0A7S1SWJ4-F1
#
_cell.length_a   1.000
_cell.length_b   1.000
_cell.length_c   1.000
_cell.angle_alpha   90.00
_cell.angle_beta   90.00
_cell.angle_gamma   90.00
#
_symmetry.space_group_name_H-M   'P 1'
#
loop_
_entity.id
_entity.type
_entity.pdbx_description
1 polymer ?
#
loop_
_entity_poly.entity_id
_entity_poly.type
_entity_poly.pdbx_seq_one_letter_code
_entity_poly.pdbx_strand_id
1 'polypeptide(L)'
;AVIFMLAAELGWIPALAGAAALLVLVPFQAWLSKYIHKLRAASTEVTDERVRLTGEIISGALAMKMHSWEYLLAEKLKVLRTEECLHKGKTAQINAGSFALQFALTPVITLATFAATMATSVKLDVALVFYAIALLHLPKLYIATFFVRGVQTVTELRVAITRIAQFLRLPEPNLPTNTPSPSSPPPPP
;
A
#
# COMPACT_ATOMS: atom_id res chain seq x y z
N ALA A 1 0.92 12.85 25.98
CA ALA A 1 2.26 13.39 26.28
C ALA A 1 2.59 14.62 25.43
N VAL A 2 2.75 14.48 24.11
CA VAL A 2 3.17 15.62 23.24
C VAL A 2 2.20 16.80 23.27
N ILE A 3 0.89 16.56 23.12
CA ILE A 3 -0.13 17.62 23.18
C ILE A 3 -0.13 18.33 24.54
N PHE A 4 0.17 17.59 25.62
CA PHE A 4 0.24 18.13 26.98
C PHE A 4 1.48 19.02 27.17
N MET A 5 2.64 18.59 26.68
CA MET A 5 3.86 19.42 26.69
C MET A 5 3.66 20.71 25.86
N LEU A 6 2.97 20.61 24.72
CA LEU A 6 2.66 21.76 23.88
C LEU A 6 1.65 22.71 24.56
N ALA A 7 0.67 22.16 25.28
CA ALA A 7 -0.29 22.93 26.05
C ALA A 7 0.33 23.63 27.27
N ALA A 8 1.35 23.04 27.89
CA ALA A 8 2.08 23.65 29.01
C ALA A 8 2.90 24.89 28.58
N GLU A 9 3.52 24.84 27.39
CA GLU A 9 4.39 25.93 26.90
C GLU A 9 3.63 27.00 26.09
N LEU A 10 2.70 26.61 25.22
CA LEU A 10 1.98 27.55 24.32
C LEU A 10 0.55 27.87 24.79
N GLY A 11 0.05 27.12 25.78
CA GLY A 11 -1.35 27.18 26.21
C GLY A 11 -2.23 26.15 25.51
N TRP A 12 -3.41 25.90 26.11
CA TRP A 12 -4.33 24.86 25.67
C TRP A 12 -4.93 25.11 24.28
N ILE A 13 -5.21 26.37 23.94
CA ILE A 13 -5.87 26.77 22.68
C ILE A 13 -5.04 26.37 21.44
N PRO A 14 -3.76 26.78 21.31
CA PRO A 14 -2.95 26.39 20.16
C PRO A 14 -2.65 24.88 20.12
N ALA A 15 -2.46 24.24 21.26
CA ALA A 15 -2.27 22.79 21.33
C ALA A 15 -3.50 22.02 20.81
N LEU A 16 -4.72 22.47 21.16
CA LEU A 16 -5.95 21.90 20.65
C LEU A 16 -6.12 22.13 19.14
N ALA A 17 -5.76 23.32 18.65
CA ALA A 17 -5.85 23.65 17.22
C ALA A 17 -4.94 22.74 16.38
N GLY A 18 -3.69 22.53 16.80
CA GLY A 18 -2.76 21.61 16.14
C GLY A 18 -3.25 20.16 16.19
N ALA A 19 -3.80 19.73 17.34
CA ALA A 19 -4.38 18.39 17.50
C ALA A 19 -5.62 18.18 16.62
N ALA A 20 -6.51 19.18 16.53
CA ALA A 20 -7.69 19.15 15.68
C ALA A 20 -7.30 19.10 14.19
N ALA A 21 -6.33 19.91 13.77
CA ALA A 21 -5.80 19.86 12.41
C ALA A 21 -5.23 18.47 12.07
N LEU A 22 -4.47 17.86 12.98
CA LEU A 22 -3.97 16.50 12.82
C LEU A 22 -5.12 15.49 12.69
N LEU A 23 -6.13 15.58 13.55
CA LEU A 23 -7.27 14.65 13.59
C LEU A 23 -8.11 14.72 12.31
N VAL A 24 -8.18 15.87 11.63
CA VAL A 24 -8.85 16.03 10.34
C VAL A 24 -7.96 15.61 9.17
N LEU A 25 -6.67 15.98 9.18
CA LEU A 25 -5.78 15.76 8.04
C LEU A 25 -5.31 14.31 7.90
N VAL A 26 -5.16 13.57 9.02
CA VAL A 26 -4.79 12.14 8.99
C VAL A 26 -5.82 11.26 8.30
N PRO A 27 -7.12 11.29 8.63
CA PRO A 27 -8.12 10.49 7.92
C PRO A 27 -8.27 10.91 6.46
N PHE A 28 -8.11 12.20 6.14
CA PHE A 28 -8.09 12.68 4.76
C PHE A 28 -6.93 12.05 3.95
N GLN A 29 -5.72 12.03 4.52
CA GLN A 29 -4.57 11.35 3.91
C GLN A 29 -4.78 9.84 3.78
N ALA A 30 -5.36 9.19 4.79
CA ALA A 30 -5.66 7.75 4.76
C ALA A 30 -6.69 7.40 3.68
N TRP A 31 -7.71 8.25 3.49
CA TRP A 31 -8.70 8.10 2.43
C TRP A 31 -8.08 8.23 1.03
N LEU A 32 -7.23 9.24 0.82
CA LEU A 32 -6.45 9.38 -0.43
C LEU A 32 -5.56 8.17 -0.70
N SER A 33 -4.90 7.65 0.34
CA SER A 33 -4.05 6.45 0.24
C SER A 33 -4.86 5.23 -0.18
N LYS A 34 -6.08 5.05 0.37
CA LYS A 34 -6.99 3.97 -0.04
C LYS A 34 -7.42 4.12 -1.51
N TYR A 35 -7.71 5.33 -1.95
CA TYR A 35 -8.06 5.61 -3.34
C TYR A 35 -6.92 5.21 -4.29
N ILE A 36 -5.68 5.60 -3.94
CA ILE A 36 -4.46 5.20 -4.65
C ILE A 36 -4.29 3.69 -4.71
N HIS A 37 -4.49 2.99 -3.58
CA HIS A 37 -4.41 1.54 -3.55
C HIS A 37 -5.42 0.88 -4.49
N LYS A 38 -6.64 1.42 -4.60
CA LYS A 38 -7.66 0.93 -5.53
C LYS A 38 -7.25 1.14 -7.00
N LEU A 39 -6.72 2.32 -7.34
CA LEU A 39 -6.16 2.60 -8.67
C LEU A 39 -5.01 1.67 -9.03
N ARG A 40 -4.12 1.42 -8.06
CA ARG A 40 -3.00 0.49 -8.25
C ARG A 40 -3.50 -0.94 -8.49
N ALA A 41 -4.52 -1.39 -7.77
CA ALA A 41 -5.12 -2.71 -7.98
C ALA A 41 -5.70 -2.86 -9.38
N ALA A 42 -6.44 -1.84 -9.87
CA ALA A 42 -6.96 -1.84 -11.24
C ALA A 42 -5.83 -1.86 -12.29
N SER A 43 -4.74 -1.12 -12.06
CA SER A 43 -3.57 -1.19 -12.95
C SER A 43 -2.90 -2.57 -12.94
N THR A 44 -2.90 -3.28 -11.82
CA THR A 44 -2.32 -4.63 -11.71
C THR A 44 -3.12 -5.64 -12.50
N GLU A 45 -4.46 -5.54 -12.51
CA GLU A 45 -5.33 -6.42 -13.30
C GLU A 45 -5.02 -6.36 -14.80
N VAL A 46 -4.86 -5.15 -15.34
CA VAL A 46 -4.47 -4.95 -16.77
C VAL A 46 -3.07 -5.54 -17.04
N THR A 47 -2.13 -5.38 -16.12
CA THR A 47 -0.79 -5.99 -16.25
C THR A 47 -0.87 -7.52 -16.23
N ASP A 48 -1.70 -8.11 -15.37
CA ASP A 48 -1.88 -9.56 -15.27
C ASP A 48 -2.51 -10.15 -16.53
N GLU A 49 -3.52 -9.48 -17.11
CA GLU A 49 -4.11 -9.88 -18.39
C GLU A 49 -3.06 -9.89 -19.52
N ARG A 50 -2.24 -8.83 -19.61
CA ARG A 50 -1.15 -8.76 -20.59
C ARG A 50 -0.14 -9.89 -20.39
N VAL A 51 0.27 -10.17 -19.16
CA VAL A 51 1.17 -11.29 -18.85
C VAL A 51 0.55 -12.62 -19.26
N ARG A 52 -0.73 -12.84 -18.97
CA ARG A 52 -1.45 -14.06 -19.33
C ARG A 52 -1.51 -14.26 -20.84
N LEU A 53 -1.96 -13.25 -21.58
CA LEU A 53 -2.05 -13.28 -23.05
C LEU A 53 -0.68 -13.50 -23.69
N THR A 54 0.37 -12.88 -23.15
CA THR A 54 1.75 -13.11 -23.63
C THR A 54 2.17 -14.56 -23.40
N GLY A 55 1.79 -15.16 -22.27
CA GLY A 55 2.02 -16.58 -21.98
C GLY A 55 1.28 -17.52 -22.94
N GLU A 56 0.00 -17.25 -23.23
CA GLU A 56 -0.81 -18.01 -24.19
C GLU A 56 -0.20 -17.96 -25.60
N ILE A 57 0.26 -16.78 -26.02
CA ILE A 57 0.96 -16.56 -27.29
C ILE A 57 2.24 -17.40 -27.36
N ILE A 58 3.09 -17.35 -26.34
CA ILE A 58 4.34 -18.13 -26.33
C ILE A 58 4.05 -19.64 -26.40
N SER A 59 3.02 -20.10 -25.68
CA SER A 59 2.59 -21.51 -25.72
C SER A 59 2.03 -21.93 -27.09
N GLY A 60 1.44 -21.00 -27.85
CA GLY A 60 0.84 -21.22 -29.18
C GLY A 60 1.72 -20.84 -30.37
N ALA A 61 3.03 -20.64 -30.18
CA ALA A 61 3.97 -20.10 -31.17
C ALA A 61 3.90 -20.76 -32.55
N LEU A 62 3.80 -22.09 -32.60
CA LEU A 62 3.75 -22.83 -33.85
C LEU A 62 2.46 -22.58 -34.63
N ALA A 63 1.30 -22.57 -33.97
CA ALA A 63 0.01 -22.31 -34.60
C ALA A 63 -0.07 -20.89 -35.18
N MET A 64 0.50 -19.90 -34.47
CA MET A 64 0.54 -18.51 -34.94
C MET A 64 1.38 -18.35 -36.21
N LYS A 65 2.54 -19.04 -36.29
CA LYS A 65 3.38 -19.05 -37.48
C LYS A 65 2.69 -19.74 -38.66
N MET A 66 2.01 -20.86 -38.41
CA MET A 66 1.29 -21.60 -39.45
C MET A 66 0.14 -20.79 -40.07
N HIS A 67 -0.46 -19.87 -39.31
CA HIS A 67 -1.56 -19.02 -39.78
C HIS A 67 -1.15 -17.56 -40.08
N SER A 68 0.13 -17.22 -39.96
CA SER A 68 0.64 -15.84 -40.12
C SER A 68 -0.09 -14.79 -39.25
N TRP A 69 -0.56 -15.18 -38.06
CA TRP A 69 -1.32 -14.31 -37.14
C TRP A 69 -0.45 -13.35 -36.30
N GLU A 70 0.88 -13.38 -36.50
CA GLU A 70 1.83 -12.62 -35.70
C GLU A 70 1.53 -11.11 -35.70
N TYR A 71 1.16 -10.55 -36.86
CA TYR A 71 0.87 -9.12 -36.98
C TYR A 71 -0.40 -8.72 -36.22
N LEU A 72 -1.49 -9.50 -36.36
CA LEU A 72 -2.76 -9.23 -35.70
C LEU A 72 -2.61 -9.28 -34.16
N LEU A 73 -1.84 -10.25 -33.66
CA LEU A 73 -1.57 -10.39 -32.23
C LEU A 73 -0.63 -9.31 -31.70
N ALA A 74 0.38 -8.91 -32.48
CA ALA A 74 1.26 -7.79 -32.14
C ALA A 74 0.48 -6.48 -32.03
N GLU A 75 -0.48 -6.23 -32.92
CA GLU A 75 -1.37 -5.08 -32.86
C GLU A 75 -2.24 -5.11 -31.59
N LYS A 76 -2.85 -6.27 -31.29
CA LYS A 76 -3.65 -6.46 -30.07
C LYS A 76 -2.83 -6.22 -28.78
N LEU A 77 -1.60 -6.73 -28.73
CA LEU A 77 -0.65 -6.49 -27.63
C LEU A 77 -0.28 -5.01 -27.50
N LYS A 78 -0.13 -4.29 -28.61
CA LYS A 78 0.21 -2.87 -28.61
C LYS A 78 -0.93 -2.03 -28.05
N VAL A 79 -2.19 -2.34 -28.40
CA VAL A 79 -3.37 -1.68 -27.82
C VAL A 79 -3.38 -1.88 -26.30
N LEU A 80 -3.26 -3.13 -25.84
CA LEU A 80 -3.25 -3.46 -24.41
C LEU A 80 -2.10 -2.78 -23.65
N ARG A 81 -0.90 -2.72 -24.25
CA ARG A 81 0.26 -2.01 -23.69
C ARG A 81 0.02 -0.50 -23.58
N THR A 82 -0.71 0.08 -24.53
CA THR A 82 -1.03 1.51 -24.51
C THR A 82 -1.99 1.82 -23.37
N GLU A 83 -3.03 1.00 -23.18
CA GLU A 83 -3.95 1.13 -22.04
C GLU A 83 -3.23 0.93 -20.69
N GLU A 84 -2.36 -0.08 -20.60
CA GLU A 84 -1.50 -0.30 -19.42
C GLU A 84 -0.66 0.95 -19.11
N CYS A 85 0.00 1.53 -20.11
CA CYS A 85 0.84 2.71 -19.94
C CYS A 85 0.04 3.93 -19.46
N LEU A 86 -1.16 4.14 -20.01
CA LEU A 86 -2.06 5.20 -19.56
C LEU A 86 -2.50 5.00 -18.11
N HIS A 87 -2.85 3.78 -17.71
CA HIS A 87 -3.24 3.47 -16.34
C HIS A 87 -2.08 3.63 -15.35
N LYS A 88 -0.88 3.19 -15.73
CA LYS A 88 0.35 3.40 -14.96
C LYS A 88 0.70 4.88 -14.82
N GLY A 89 0.59 5.65 -15.89
CA GLY A 89 0.82 7.10 -15.89
C GLY A 89 -0.13 7.84 -14.95
N LYS A 90 -1.44 7.56 -15.03
CA LYS A 90 -2.44 8.14 -14.12
C LYS A 90 -2.17 7.77 -12.65
N THR A 91 -1.84 6.51 -12.39
CA THR A 91 -1.50 6.05 -11.04
C THR A 91 -0.25 6.74 -10.50
N ALA A 92 0.77 6.92 -11.34
CA ALA A 92 2.00 7.63 -10.97
C ALA A 92 1.74 9.12 -10.65
N GLN A 93 0.91 9.79 -11.44
CA GLN A 93 0.52 11.18 -11.18
C GLN A 93 -0.23 11.34 -9.86
N ILE A 94 -1.19 10.46 -9.57
CA ILE A 94 -1.95 10.50 -8.30
C ILE A 94 -1.02 10.20 -7.12
N ASN A 95 -0.08 9.25 -7.26
CA ASN A 95 0.95 8.98 -6.25
C ASN A 95 1.82 10.21 -5.98
N ALA A 96 2.31 10.87 -7.03
CA ALA A 96 3.10 12.08 -6.90
C ALA A 96 2.33 13.19 -6.17
N GLY A 97 1.04 13.38 -6.51
CA GLY A 97 0.15 14.32 -5.80
C GLY A 97 -0.02 13.98 -4.32
N SER A 98 -0.14 12.70 -3.98
CA SER A 98 -0.24 12.26 -2.58
C SER A 98 1.05 12.48 -1.80
N PHE A 99 2.22 12.24 -2.40
CA PHE A 99 3.50 12.55 -1.77
C PHE A 99 3.66 14.06 -1.54
N ALA A 100 3.31 14.87 -2.53
CA ALA A 100 3.32 16.33 -2.40
C ALA A 100 2.40 16.80 -1.26
N LEU A 101 1.18 16.24 -1.18
CA LEU A 101 0.26 16.52 -0.08
C LEU A 101 0.86 16.12 1.26
N GLN A 102 1.43 14.92 1.39
CA GLN A 102 2.05 14.46 2.63
C GLN A 102 3.19 15.39 3.10
N PHE A 103 3.93 15.98 2.16
CA PHE A 103 4.96 16.97 2.45
C PHE A 103 4.34 18.31 2.91
N ALA A 104 3.26 18.75 2.25
CA ALA A 104 2.53 19.97 2.59
C ALA A 104 1.73 19.87 3.91
N LEU A 105 1.40 18.68 4.39
CA LEU A 105 0.67 18.50 5.66
C LEU A 105 1.40 19.10 6.87
N THR A 106 2.72 18.95 6.95
CA THR A 106 3.50 19.49 8.09
C THR A 106 3.40 21.02 8.15
N PRO A 107 3.73 21.79 7.09
CA PRO A 107 3.63 23.24 7.14
C PRO A 107 2.20 23.73 7.38
N VAL A 108 1.17 23.02 6.89
CA VAL A 108 -0.24 23.38 7.15
C VAL A 108 -0.59 23.24 8.63
N ILE A 109 -0.19 22.13 9.28
CA ILE A 109 -0.43 21.91 10.72
C ILE A 109 0.31 22.96 11.56
N THR A 110 1.57 23.26 11.21
CA THR A 110 2.33 24.30 11.91
C THR A 110 1.70 25.68 11.72
N LEU A 111 1.25 26.01 10.51
CA LEU A 111 0.57 27.28 10.22
C LEU A 111 -0.70 27.43 11.05
N ALA A 112 -1.54 26.39 11.11
CA ALA A 112 -2.76 26.40 11.92
C ALA A 112 -2.46 26.58 13.41
N THR A 113 -1.41 25.92 13.90
CA THR A 113 -1.00 26.03 15.31
C THR A 113 -0.48 27.44 15.62
N PHE A 114 0.38 28.00 14.77
CA PHE A 114 0.91 29.36 14.97
C PHE A 114 -0.16 30.45 14.79
N ALA A 115 -1.07 30.28 13.83
CA ALA A 115 -2.21 31.19 13.69
C ALA A 115 -3.05 31.24 15.00
N ALA A 116 -3.27 30.09 15.64
CA ALA A 116 -3.94 30.03 16.94
C ALA A 116 -3.12 30.66 18.08
N THR A 117 -1.78 30.54 18.07
CA THR A 117 -0.93 31.23 19.05
C THR A 117 -1.00 32.75 18.93
N MET A 118 -1.03 33.27 17.70
CA MET A 118 -1.16 34.71 17.45
C MET A 118 -2.49 35.26 17.97
N ALA A 119 -3.58 34.51 17.78
CA ALA A 119 -4.89 34.87 18.30
C ALA A 119 -4.95 34.91 19.85
N THR A 120 -4.08 34.15 20.52
CA THR A 120 -4.04 34.05 22.00
C THR A 120 -3.10 35.10 22.64
N SER A 121 -2.45 35.96 21.84
CA SER A 121 -1.54 37.03 22.32
C SER A 121 -0.39 36.52 23.23
N VAL A 122 0.05 35.27 23.03
CA VAL A 122 1.19 34.70 23.76
C VAL A 122 2.50 35.27 23.20
N LYS A 123 3.45 35.62 24.08
CA LYS A 123 4.79 36.05 23.66
C LYS A 123 5.54 34.86 23.05
N LEU A 124 5.70 34.89 21.73
CA LEU A 124 6.44 33.88 20.98
C LEU A 124 7.93 34.21 21.01
N ASP A 125 8.71 33.38 21.68
CA ASP A 125 10.17 33.38 21.56
C ASP A 125 10.61 32.45 20.42
N VAL A 126 11.73 32.78 19.77
CA VAL A 126 12.27 32.01 18.64
C VAL A 126 12.59 30.58 19.06
N ALA A 127 13.14 30.37 20.26
CA ALA A 127 13.44 29.04 20.78
C ALA A 127 12.16 28.20 20.95
N LEU A 128 11.09 28.83 21.42
CA LEU A 128 9.80 28.19 21.66
C LEU A 128 9.08 27.81 20.36
N VAL A 129 9.25 28.61 19.30
CA VAL A 129 8.77 28.30 17.94
C VAL A 129 9.46 27.04 17.39
N PHE A 130 10.80 26.97 17.45
CA PHE A 130 11.52 25.78 16.98
C PHE A 130 11.18 24.54 17.80
N TYR A 131 11.04 24.68 19.12
CA TYR A 131 10.60 23.61 20.01
C TYR A 131 9.20 23.09 19.61
N ALA A 132 8.23 24.00 19.40
CA ALA A 132 6.88 23.63 19.01
C ALA A 132 6.81 22.92 17.66
N ILE A 133 7.57 23.37 16.65
CA ILE A 133 7.65 22.72 15.33
C ILE A 133 8.20 21.30 15.47
N ALA A 134 9.27 21.12 16.24
CA ALA A 134 9.86 19.81 16.50
C ALA A 134 8.86 18.88 17.19
N LEU A 135 8.13 19.40 18.19
CA LEU A 135 7.10 18.64 18.90
C LEU A 135 5.92 18.26 18.00
N LEU A 136 5.42 19.16 17.16
CA LEU A 136 4.30 18.91 16.23
C LEU A 136 4.61 17.84 15.19
N HIS A 137 5.89 17.62 14.88
CA HIS A 137 6.30 16.56 13.96
C HIS A 137 6.14 15.15 14.57
N LEU A 138 6.33 15.00 15.88
CA LEU A 138 6.29 13.68 16.54
C LEU A 138 4.91 13.00 16.44
N PRO A 139 3.76 13.64 16.76
CA PRO A 139 2.45 13.02 16.63
C PRO A 139 2.16 12.58 15.20
N LYS A 140 2.57 13.35 14.19
CA LYS A 140 2.45 12.95 12.78
C LYS A 140 3.22 11.66 12.52
N LEU A 141 4.47 11.59 12.95
CA LEU A 141 5.32 10.40 12.76
C LEU A 141 4.69 9.15 13.41
N TYR A 142 4.30 9.25 14.68
CA TYR A 142 3.78 8.11 15.43
C TYR A 142 2.36 7.72 15.04
N ILE A 143 1.44 8.69 14.96
CA ILE A 143 0.01 8.42 14.74
C ILE A 143 -0.30 8.27 13.25
N ALA A 144 0.21 9.17 12.40
CA ALA A 144 -0.13 9.12 10.98
C ALA A 144 0.68 8.08 10.22
N THR A 145 1.96 7.86 10.59
CA THR A 145 2.85 6.98 9.83
C THR A 145 2.98 5.61 10.49
N PHE A 146 3.50 5.53 11.71
CA PHE A 146 3.77 4.24 12.35
C PHE A 146 2.50 3.47 12.69
N PHE A 147 1.50 4.12 13.28
CA PHE A 147 0.26 3.44 13.65
C PHE A 147 -0.51 2.93 12.42
N VAL A 148 -0.68 3.77 11.39
CA VAL A 148 -1.36 3.37 10.14
C VAL A 148 -0.62 2.21 9.46
N ARG A 149 0.71 2.30 9.34
CA ARG A 149 1.53 1.20 8.79
C ARG A 149 1.44 -0.07 9.63
N GLY A 150 1.47 0.06 10.95
CA GLY A 150 1.33 -1.07 11.87
C GLY A 150 0.01 -1.81 11.66
N VAL A 151 -1.11 -1.08 11.55
CA VAL A 151 -2.42 -1.67 11.24
C VAL A 151 -2.39 -2.39 9.89
N GLN A 152 -1.80 -1.78 8.86
CA GLN A 152 -1.65 -2.42 7.54
C GLN A 152 -0.85 -3.73 7.62
N THR A 153 0.32 -3.72 8.25
CA THR A 153 1.16 -4.92 8.39
C THR A 153 0.46 -6.03 9.18
N VAL A 154 -0.30 -5.68 10.23
CA VAL A 154 -1.10 -6.67 10.97
C VAL A 154 -2.17 -7.29 10.07
N THR A 155 -2.85 -6.49 9.24
CA THR A 155 -3.85 -7.03 8.30
C THR A 155 -3.23 -7.95 7.26
N GLU A 156 -2.07 -7.58 6.71
CA GLU A 156 -1.32 -8.40 5.76
C GLU A 156 -0.85 -9.71 6.40
N LEU A 157 -0.30 -9.64 7.62
CA LEU A 157 0.13 -10.80 8.39
C LEU A 157 -1.03 -11.77 8.66
N ARG A 158 -2.21 -11.24 9.05
CA ARG A 158 -3.42 -12.04 9.27
C ARG A 158 -3.82 -12.81 8.00
N VAL A 159 -3.81 -12.15 6.85
CA VAL A 159 -4.12 -12.79 5.56
C VAL A 159 -3.06 -13.84 5.20
N ALA A 160 -1.78 -13.55 5.40
CA ALA A 160 -0.69 -14.49 5.15
C ALA A 160 -0.81 -15.76 6.00
N ILE A 161 -1.04 -15.61 7.31
CA ILE A 161 -1.26 -16.74 8.22
C ILE A 161 -2.46 -17.58 7.77
N THR A 162 -3.55 -16.93 7.36
CA THR A 162 -4.75 -17.64 6.88
C THR A 162 -4.46 -18.48 5.65
N ARG A 163 -3.70 -17.96 4.69
CA ARG A 163 -3.30 -18.70 3.48
C ARG A 163 -2.40 -19.90 3.80
N ILE A 164 -1.43 -19.73 4.71
CA ILE A 164 -0.57 -20.83 5.16
C ILE A 164 -1.39 -21.90 5.86
N ALA A 165 -2.32 -21.51 6.74
CA ALA A 165 -3.21 -22.44 7.43
C ALA A 165 -4.12 -23.21 6.46
N GLN A 166 -4.59 -22.59 5.38
CA GLN A 166 -5.35 -23.26 4.32
C GLN A 166 -4.48 -24.25 3.55
N PHE A 167 -3.24 -23.88 3.20
CA PHE A 167 -2.31 -24.75 2.51
C PHE A 167 -1.96 -25.99 3.33
N LEU A 168 -1.66 -25.83 4.63
CA LEU A 168 -1.34 -26.94 5.52
C LEU A 168 -2.53 -27.88 5.81
N ARG A 169 -3.76 -27.46 5.49
CA ARG A 169 -4.98 -28.27 5.62
C ARG A 169 -5.35 -29.01 4.33
N LEU A 170 -4.59 -28.84 3.25
CA LEU A 170 -4.84 -29.58 2.02
C LEU A 170 -4.61 -31.08 2.27
N PRO A 171 -5.45 -31.96 1.70
CA PRO A 171 -5.23 -33.40 1.76
C PRO A 171 -3.84 -33.74 1.20
N GLU A 172 -3.12 -34.63 1.90
CA GLU A 172 -1.83 -35.12 1.40
C GLU A 172 -2.03 -35.82 0.04
N PRO A 173 -1.15 -35.58 -0.96
CA PRO A 173 -1.19 -36.32 -2.20
C PRO A 173 -0.97 -37.81 -1.92
N ASN A 174 -1.77 -38.68 -2.53
CA ASN A 174 -1.50 -40.12 -2.50
C ASN A 174 -0.10 -40.35 -3.08
N LEU A 175 0.85 -40.75 -2.24
CA LEU A 175 2.18 -41.17 -2.66
C LEU A 175 2.02 -42.26 -3.73
N PRO A 176 2.76 -42.20 -4.86
CA PRO A 176 2.79 -43.31 -5.79
C PRO A 176 3.27 -44.55 -5.04
N THR A 177 2.39 -45.53 -4.90
CA THR A 177 2.61 -46.76 -4.16
C THR A 177 3.64 -47.63 -4.89
N ASN A 178 4.94 -47.29 -4.79
CA ASN A 178 6.02 -48.23 -5.03
C ASN A 178 6.24 -49.09 -3.77
N THR A 179 5.18 -49.75 -3.29
CA THR A 179 5.35 -50.91 -2.42
C THR A 179 5.46 -52.12 -3.33
N PRO A 180 6.62 -52.80 -3.42
CA PRO A 180 6.69 -54.07 -4.11
C PRO A 180 5.71 -55.03 -3.42
N SER A 181 4.83 -55.66 -4.19
CA SER A 181 3.92 -56.68 -3.67
C SER A 181 4.72 -57.74 -2.92
N PRO A 182 4.30 -58.20 -1.72
CA PRO A 182 4.97 -59.30 -1.06
C PRO A 182 4.90 -60.52 -1.98
N SER A 183 6.06 -60.97 -2.48
CA SER A 183 6.20 -62.18 -3.29
C SER A 183 5.60 -63.35 -2.52
N SER A 184 4.61 -64.01 -3.13
CA SER A 184 4.01 -65.25 -2.61
C SER A 184 5.11 -66.29 -2.32
N PRO A 185 5.08 -66.98 -1.17
CA PRO A 185 6.08 -68.01 -0.88
C PRO A 185 5.90 -69.21 -1.81
N PRO A 186 7.00 -69.89 -2.21
CA PRO A 186 6.93 -71.01 -3.14
C PRO A 186 6.31 -72.25 -2.46
N PRO A 187 5.66 -73.14 -3.23
CA PRO A 187 4.99 -74.31 -2.67
C PRO A 187 6.00 -75.34 -2.15
N PRO A 188 5.68 -76.06 -1.06
CA PRO A 188 6.55 -77.10 -0.51
C PRO A 188 6.61 -78.35 -1.42
N PRO A 189 7.70 -79.14 -1.30
CA PRO A 189 7.96 -80.31 -2.16
C PRO A 189 6.98 -81.47 -1.96
#